data_AF-A0A351NV36-F1
#
_entry.id   AF-A0A351NV36-F1
#
_cell.length_a   1.000
_cell.length_b   1.000
_cell.length_c   1.000
_cell.angle_alpha   90.00
_cell.angle_beta   90.00
_cell.angle_gamma   90.00
#
_symmetry.space_group_name_H-M   'P 1'
#
loop_
_entity.id
_entity.type
_entity.pdbx_description
1 polymer ?
#
loop_
_entity_poly.entity_id
_entity_poly.type
_entity_poly.pdbx_seq_one_letter_code
_entity_poly.pdbx_strand_id
1 'polypeptide(L)' 'HLSNWQLKPSGTEGYRTAEVTLCGVDTDHISSKTMECKSQSGLYFVGEVLDVTGHLGGYNFQWAWASGYAAGCYV' A
#
# COMPACT_ATOMS: atom_id res chain seq x y z
N HIS A 1 -34.91 -8.59 -17.11
CA HIS A 1 -34.03 -9.77 -16.92
C HIS A 1 -32.54 -9.49 -17.21
N LEU A 2 -32.07 -8.23 -17.14
CA LEU A 2 -30.65 -7.84 -17.25
C LEU A 2 -29.99 -7.56 -15.88
N SER A 3 -30.78 -7.47 -14.82
CA SER A 3 -30.35 -7.02 -13.50
C SER A 3 -29.59 -8.07 -12.68
N ASN A 4 -29.48 -9.31 -13.14
CA ASN A 4 -28.81 -10.39 -12.39
C ASN A 4 -27.96 -11.29 -13.31
N TRP A 5 -27.07 -10.67 -14.08
CA TRP A 5 -26.13 -11.40 -14.93
C TRP A 5 -24.97 -11.94 -14.09
N GLN A 6 -24.87 -13.27 -13.98
CA GLN A 6 -23.79 -13.93 -13.26
C GLN A 6 -22.59 -14.15 -14.19
N LEU A 7 -21.47 -13.54 -13.82
CA LEU A 7 -20.18 -13.70 -14.48
C LEU A 7 -19.22 -14.45 -13.57
N LYS A 8 -18.47 -15.40 -14.13
CA LYS A 8 -17.37 -16.10 -13.46
C LYS A 8 -16.06 -15.75 -14.16
N PRO A 9 -15.27 -14.80 -13.63
CA PRO A 9 -13.95 -14.50 -14.18
C PRO A 9 -13.04 -15.73 -14.16
N SER A 10 -12.18 -15.86 -15.18
CA SER A 10 -11.19 -16.94 -15.28
C SER A 10 -9.93 -16.68 -14.44
N GLY A 11 -9.64 -15.42 -14.11
CA GLY A 11 -8.47 -14.99 -13.34
C GLY A 11 -8.28 -13.48 -13.39
N THR A 12 -7.10 -13.01 -12.97
CA THR A 12 -6.65 -11.61 -13.12
C THR A 12 -5.58 -11.50 -14.20
N GLU A 13 -5.41 -10.32 -14.78
CA GLU A 13 -4.39 -10.06 -15.81
C GLU A 13 -2.96 -10.01 -15.23
N GLY A 14 -2.83 -9.96 -13.91
CA GLY A 14 -1.56 -9.97 -13.19
C GLY A 14 -0.84 -8.61 -13.16
N TYR A 15 0.39 -8.60 -12.62
CA TYR A 15 1.11 -7.38 -12.28
C TYR A 15 1.50 -6.47 -13.45
N ARG A 16 1.45 -6.97 -14.70
CA ARG A 16 1.73 -6.12 -15.87
C ARG A 16 0.65 -5.08 -16.12
N THR A 17 -0.56 -5.31 -15.64
CA THR A 17 -1.69 -4.38 -15.79
C THR A 17 -2.30 -3.95 -14.46
N ALA A 18 -1.91 -4.57 -13.34
CA ALA A 18 -2.32 -4.13 -12.01
C ALA A 18 -1.80 -2.72 -11.71
N GLU A 19 -2.66 -1.86 -11.17
CA GLU A 19 -2.31 -0.48 -10.79
C GLU A 19 -1.64 -0.39 -9.41
N VAL A 20 -1.78 -1.42 -8.57
CA VAL A 20 -1.24 -1.47 -7.20
C VAL A 20 -0.92 -2.90 -6.79
N THR A 21 0.08 -3.04 -5.92
CA THR A 21 0.46 -4.31 -5.30
C THR A 21 -0.32 -4.50 -3.99
N LEU A 22 -0.94 -5.66 -3.83
CA LEU A 22 -1.54 -6.07 -2.56
C LEU A 22 -0.47 -6.80 -1.72
N CYS A 23 -0.50 -6.62 -0.39
CA CYS A 23 0.54 -7.03 0.55
C CYS A 23 1.81 -6.15 0.50
N GLY A 24 2.71 -6.33 1.47
CA GLY A 24 3.96 -5.58 1.55
C GLY A 24 4.72 -5.91 2.83
N VAL A 25 5.59 -4.99 3.25
CA VAL A 25 6.23 -5.04 4.57
C VAL A 25 5.14 -4.90 5.64
N ASP A 26 5.10 -5.85 6.57
CA ASP A 26 4.14 -5.89 7.66
C ASP A 26 4.27 -4.63 8.55
N THR A 27 3.16 -3.89 8.60
CA THR A 27 3.06 -2.63 9.35
C THR A 27 3.21 -2.80 10.86
N ASP A 28 3.03 -4.01 11.41
CA ASP A 28 3.26 -4.29 12.82
C ASP A 28 4.73 -4.14 13.21
N HIS A 29 5.65 -4.23 12.25
CA HIS A 29 7.09 -4.00 12.47
C HIS A 29 7.52 -2.55 12.27
N ILE A 30 6.60 -1.66 11.89
CA ILE A 30 6.90 -0.27 11.54
C ILE A 30 6.26 0.68 12.55
N SER A 31 6.98 1.73 12.93
CA SER A 31 6.45 2.81 13.76
C SER A 31 5.39 3.58 12.99
N SER A 32 4.16 3.63 13.49
CA SER A 32 3.06 4.38 12.86
C SER A 32 3.26 5.90 12.85
N LYS A 33 4.19 6.41 13.67
CA LYS A 33 4.49 7.85 13.77
C LYS A 33 5.67 8.27 12.88
N THR A 34 6.71 7.46 12.84
CA THR A 34 8.00 7.83 12.22
C THR A 34 8.30 7.05 10.94
N MET A 35 7.56 5.98 10.67
CA MET A 35 7.82 5.03 9.59
C MET A 35 9.16 4.27 9.72
N GLU A 36 9.82 4.36 10.88
CA GLU A 36 11.06 3.61 11.18
C GLU A 36 10.75 2.15 11.52
N CYS A 37 11.63 1.25 11.11
CA CYS A 37 11.60 -0.16 11.46
C CYS A 37 11.90 -0.36 12.95
N LYS A 38 10.99 -1.03 13.67
CA LYS A 38 11.12 -1.26 15.12
C LYS A 38 12.35 -2.10 15.49
N SER A 39 12.80 -2.97 14.59
CA SER A 39 13.93 -3.89 14.85
C SER A 39 15.27 -3.39 14.32
N GLN A 40 15.30 -2.32 13.52
CA GLN A 40 16.54 -1.80 12.93
C GLN A 40 16.48 -0.27 12.88
N SER A 41 17.23 0.37 13.78
CA SER A 41 17.26 1.83 13.81
C SER A 41 17.94 2.42 12.56
N GLY A 42 17.41 3.55 12.09
CA GLY A 42 17.85 4.25 10.89
C GLY A 42 17.32 3.64 9.58
N LEU A 43 16.50 2.58 9.64
CA LEU A 43 15.85 1.98 8.48
C LEU A 43 14.37 2.40 8.43
N TYR A 44 13.94 2.94 7.29
CA TYR A 44 12.59 3.47 7.08
C TYR A 44 11.93 2.85 5.85
N PHE A 45 10.61 2.67 5.92
CA PHE A 45 9.80 2.17 4.81
C PHE A 45 8.61 3.11 4.59
N VAL A 46 8.33 3.49 3.33
CA VAL A 46 7.26 4.44 2.99
C VAL A 46 6.57 4.05 1.68
N GLY A 47 5.33 4.50 1.50
CA GLY A 47 4.56 4.26 0.29
C GLY A 47 4.12 2.81 0.11
N GLU A 48 3.98 2.40 -1.15
CA GLU A 48 3.36 1.13 -1.56
C GLU A 48 4.14 -0.12 -1.13
N VAL A 49 5.39 0.02 -0.67
CA VAL A 49 6.16 -1.12 -0.16
C VAL A 49 5.61 -1.66 1.17
N LEU A 50 4.87 -0.83 1.91
CA LEU A 50 4.17 -1.22 3.14
C LEU A 50 2.86 -1.93 2.79
N ASP A 51 2.42 -2.84 3.66
CA ASP A 51 1.11 -3.50 3.53
C ASP A 51 -0.05 -2.52 3.83
N VAL A 52 -0.21 -1.53 2.95
CA VAL A 52 -1.25 -0.51 2.97
C VAL A 52 -1.71 -0.24 1.55
N THR A 53 -2.92 -0.71 1.23
CA THR A 53 -3.53 -0.53 -0.09
C THR A 53 -4.78 0.34 0.00
N GLY A 54 -4.79 1.46 -0.72
CA GLY A 54 -5.95 2.33 -0.86
C GLY A 54 -6.87 1.89 -1.99
N HIS A 55 -8.15 2.29 -1.91
CA HIS A 55 -9.09 2.16 -3.03
C HIS A 55 -8.64 3.01 -4.24
N LEU A 56 -9.18 2.72 -5.43
CA LEU A 56 -8.99 3.57 -6.61
C LEU A 56 -9.52 4.99 -6.34
N GLY A 57 -8.83 6.00 -6.88
CA GLY A 57 -9.23 7.41 -6.75
C GLY A 57 -8.27 8.28 -5.94
N GLY A 58 -6.96 7.98 -5.99
CA GLY A 58 -5.91 8.84 -5.41
C GLY A 58 -5.47 8.50 -3.99
N TYR A 59 -6.08 7.50 -3.35
CA TYR A 59 -5.71 7.09 -1.98
C TYR A 59 -4.29 6.54 -1.88
N ASN A 60 -3.83 5.78 -2.88
CA ASN A 60 -2.44 5.27 -2.92
C ASN A 60 -1.43 6.41 -3.01
N PHE A 61 -1.70 7.44 -3.81
CA PHE A 61 -0.87 8.64 -3.85
C PHE A 61 -0.88 9.38 -2.52
N GLN A 62 -2.07 9.60 -1.94
CA GLN A 62 -2.17 10.24 -0.62
C GLN A 62 -1.36 9.50 0.45
N TRP A 63 -1.40 8.17 0.44
CA TRP A 63 -0.59 7.34 1.32
C TRP A 63 0.92 7.51 1.08
N ALA A 64 1.36 7.49 -0.17
CA ALA A 64 2.76 7.73 -0.52
C ALA A 64 3.25 9.09 -0.01
N TRP A 65 2.45 10.16 -0.17
CA TRP A 65 2.79 11.49 0.33
C TRP A 65 2.84 11.56 1.85
N ALA A 66 1.82 11.04 2.53
CA ALA A 66 1.70 11.12 3.98
C ALA A 66 2.80 10.32 4.70
N SER A 67 3.06 9.08 4.26
CA SER A 67 4.12 8.23 4.83
C SER A 67 5.51 8.78 4.54
N GLY A 68 5.76 9.28 3.31
CA GLY A 68 7.01 9.94 2.95
C GLY A 68 7.29 11.18 3.79
N TYR A 69 6.28 12.04 3.99
CA TYR A 69 6.39 13.21 4.86
C TYR A 69 6.65 12.82 6.31
N ALA A 70 5.91 11.84 6.84
CA ALA A 70 6.10 11.35 8.20
C ALA A 70 7.52 10.85 8.43
N ALA A 71 8.10 10.06 7.51
CA ALA A 71 9.50 9.64 7.62
C ALA A 71 10.46 10.83 7.55
N GLY A 72 10.29 11.72 6.57
CA GLY A 72 11.18 12.87 6.34
C GLY A 72 11.27 13.86 7.50
N CYS A 73 10.33 13.85 8.45
CA CYS A 73 10.41 14.65 9.68
C CYS A 73 11.32 14.05 10.77
N TYR A 74 11.77 12.79 10.64
CA TYR A 74 12.52 12.07 11.66
C TYR A 74 13.83 11.43 11.16
N VAL A 75 14.09 11.50 9.85
CA VAL A 75 15.35 11.06 9.22
C VAL A 75 16.46 12.09 9.42
#